data_AF-A0A1E7EYD2-F1
#
_entry.id   AF-A0A1E7EYD2-F1
#
_cell.length_a   1.000
_cell.length_b   1.000
_cell.length_c   1.000
_cell.angle_alpha   90.00
_cell.angle_beta   90.00
_cell.angle_gamma   90.00
#
_symmetry.space_group_name_H-M   'P 1'
#
loop_
_entity.id
_entity.type
_entity.pdbx_description
1 polymer ?
#
loop_
_entity_poly.entity_id
_entity_poly.type
_entity_poly.pdbx_seq_one_letter_code
_entity_poly.pdbx_strand_id
1 'polypeptide(L)'
;MKFITPVLILVLYVTTVDAHGAMNEPKRPEGIINIACPRPDGAQASHDAEWKQKNSPKCWEDGESLHYDNHWFTHGTMIGCEIPTGVNCSPEETCCEDTMAPTLKTVDQLTSRVEASSLLQDSPFRMHPWFAPGHAPVANSCGVLGGWQYENARDYVAGPNDNAYEEYQNKTGLCLNCVLPHANMPIPAGTKGTTVLHSDINKPGTSQNVSWTLSANHGGGYQFRICPLGHLMNNTLGEECFQSLEFIGDTAWFEYSTLEDPEGGTVPFTPIRVTDSNTEGVLPKGSTWTTIGLPVCNDCLGGHCYPDADNCKKPMFENGLSDAGYWGYGHDIIDGEIVINGSPAFVDIVENGKWEIVDTIKVPDDIEEGDYVLSWRWDSESTPQVWTSCAVVSIEVGISRR
;
A
#
# COMPACT_ATOMS: atom_id res chain seq x y z
N MET A 1 2.50 -26.60 -48.17
CA MET A 1 1.47 -26.69 -47.12
C MET A 1 2.11 -26.27 -45.81
N LYS A 2 1.78 -25.07 -45.32
CA LYS A 2 2.19 -24.62 -43.98
C LYS A 2 1.20 -25.25 -42.99
N PHE A 3 1.69 -26.07 -42.07
CA PHE A 3 0.92 -26.47 -40.91
C PHE A 3 1.07 -25.38 -39.86
N ILE A 4 -0.03 -24.70 -39.54
CA ILE A 4 -0.12 -23.78 -38.41
C ILE A 4 -0.69 -24.62 -37.26
N THR A 5 0.14 -24.85 -36.24
CA THR A 5 -0.28 -25.41 -34.96
C THR A 5 -1.07 -24.35 -34.20
N PRO A 6 -2.22 -24.67 -33.58
CA PRO A 6 -2.93 -23.69 -32.76
C PRO A 6 -2.11 -23.45 -31.48
N VAL A 7 -1.76 -22.19 -31.24
CA VAL A 7 -1.27 -21.72 -29.95
C VAL A 7 -2.48 -21.62 -29.04
N LEU A 8 -2.54 -22.46 -28.01
CA LEU A 8 -3.53 -22.36 -26.95
C LEU A 8 -3.03 -21.27 -25.99
N ILE A 9 -3.56 -20.05 -26.13
CA ILE A 9 -3.34 -18.98 -25.14
C ILE A 9 -4.35 -19.23 -24.02
N LEU A 10 -3.85 -19.74 -22.89
CA LEU A 10 -4.60 -19.84 -21.65
C LEU A 10 -4.55 -18.45 -21.01
N VAL A 11 -5.64 -17.68 -21.12
CA VAL A 11 -5.80 -16.42 -20.39
C VAL A 11 -6.29 -16.78 -18.99
N LEU A 12 -5.42 -16.62 -17.99
CA LEU A 12 -5.76 -16.74 -16.58
C LEU A 12 -6.42 -15.41 -16.18
N TYR A 13 -7.70 -15.46 -15.82
CA TYR A 13 -8.39 -14.33 -15.19
C TYR A 13 -7.85 -14.18 -13.77
N VAL A 14 -7.40 -12.96 -13.45
CA VAL A 14 -7.04 -12.59 -12.08
C VAL A 14 -8.33 -12.61 -11.27
N THR A 15 -8.42 -13.52 -10.31
CA THR A 15 -9.47 -13.50 -9.29
C THR A 15 -8.85 -12.91 -8.03
N THR A 16 -9.44 -11.80 -7.59
CA THR A 16 -9.20 -11.04 -6.35
C THR A 16 -7.84 -10.33 -6.26
N VAL A 17 -7.90 -9.00 -6.13
CA VAL A 17 -6.74 -8.14 -5.91
C VAL A 17 -7.14 -7.18 -4.79
N ASP A 18 -6.85 -7.60 -3.56
CA ASP A 18 -7.17 -6.82 -2.36
C ASP A 18 -5.91 -6.15 -1.83
N ALA A 19 -5.98 -4.87 -1.47
CA ALA A 19 -4.83 -3.99 -1.29
C ALA A 19 -4.98 -3.14 -0.04
N HIS A 20 -3.90 -3.00 0.75
CA HIS A 20 -3.95 -2.31 2.05
C HIS A 20 -2.58 -1.76 2.47
N GLY A 21 -2.53 -0.50 2.92
CA GLY A 21 -1.35 0.09 3.55
C GLY A 21 -1.61 1.45 4.19
N ALA A 22 -0.81 1.80 5.19
CA ALA A 22 -0.87 3.12 5.83
C ALA A 22 0.44 3.52 6.52
N MET A 23 0.62 4.84 6.65
CA MET A 23 1.65 5.44 7.50
C MET A 23 1.29 5.23 8.98
N ASN A 24 2.26 4.67 9.71
CA ASN A 24 2.19 4.38 11.14
C ASN A 24 2.84 5.49 11.96
N GLU A 25 3.99 6.00 11.51
CA GLU A 25 4.71 7.12 12.10
C GLU A 25 5.04 8.18 11.01
N PRO A 26 4.97 9.50 11.30
CA PRO A 26 4.22 10.08 12.40
C PRO A 26 2.81 9.52 12.42
N LYS A 27 2.30 9.23 13.62
CA LYS A 27 0.91 8.86 13.75
C LYS A 27 0.02 9.90 13.10
N ARG A 28 -0.95 9.40 12.34
CA ARG A 28 -2.07 10.21 11.87
C ARG A 28 -2.76 10.85 13.07
N PRO A 29 -3.32 12.07 12.93
CA PRO A 29 -4.14 12.68 13.96
C PRO A 29 -5.21 11.70 14.46
N GLU A 30 -5.41 11.68 15.78
CA GLU A 30 -6.36 10.80 16.43
C GLU A 30 -7.80 11.18 16.03
N GLY A 31 -8.34 10.52 15.02
CA GLY A 31 -9.69 10.71 14.48
C GLY A 31 -9.93 9.90 13.21
N ILE A 32 -8.85 9.59 12.48
CA ILE A 32 -8.71 8.28 11.81
C ILE A 32 -8.51 7.28 12.95
N ILE A 33 -9.54 6.53 13.31
CA ILE A 33 -9.56 5.73 14.53
C ILE A 33 -8.54 4.58 14.40
N ASN A 34 -7.31 4.79 14.87
CA ASN A 34 -6.47 3.72 15.36
C ASN A 34 -7.25 3.04 16.50
N ILE A 35 -8.07 2.03 16.17
CA ILE A 35 -8.54 1.09 17.17
C ILE A 35 -7.33 0.23 17.48
N ALA A 36 -6.41 0.79 18.27
CA ALA A 36 -5.49 -0.01 19.04
C ALA A 36 -6.37 -0.97 19.83
N CYS A 37 -6.39 -2.25 19.44
CA CYS A 37 -6.97 -3.32 20.23
C CYS A 37 -6.63 -3.06 21.69
N PRO A 38 -7.60 -2.72 22.55
CA PRO A 38 -7.30 -2.63 23.96
C PRO A 38 -6.86 -4.03 24.38
N ARG A 39 -5.63 -4.15 24.86
CA ARG A 39 -5.21 -5.38 25.57
C ARG A 39 -6.24 -5.59 26.68
N PRO A 40 -6.88 -6.76 26.78
CA PRO A 40 -7.51 -7.13 28.01
C PRO A 40 -6.42 -7.13 29.08
N ASP A 41 -6.50 -6.16 29.99
CA ASP A 41 -6.11 -6.29 31.39
C ASP A 41 -4.83 -7.08 31.74
N GLY A 42 -3.66 -6.57 31.36
CA GLY A 42 -2.41 -6.71 32.15
C GLY A 42 -1.91 -8.12 32.48
N ALA A 43 -2.40 -9.18 31.83
CA ALA A 43 -2.03 -10.55 32.16
C ALA A 43 -0.72 -10.98 31.45
N GLN A 44 0.25 -11.46 32.22
CA GLN A 44 1.42 -12.17 31.70
C GLN A 44 0.99 -13.48 31.03
N ALA A 45 1.52 -13.75 29.84
CA ALA A 45 1.19 -14.89 29.00
C ALA A 45 1.39 -16.24 29.73
N SER A 46 0.38 -17.12 29.66
CA SER A 46 0.51 -18.53 30.08
C SER A 46 0.32 -19.47 28.88
N HIS A 47 1.22 -20.45 28.79
CA HIS A 47 1.53 -21.37 27.67
C HIS A 47 0.46 -22.42 27.28
N ASP A 48 -0.85 -22.16 27.37
CA ASP A 48 -1.85 -23.18 27.02
C ASP A 48 -2.59 -22.90 25.69
N ALA A 49 -2.60 -23.92 24.82
CA ALA A 49 -3.25 -23.89 23.50
C ALA A 49 -4.77 -23.66 23.56
N GLU A 50 -5.41 -23.97 24.70
CA GLU A 50 -6.83 -23.67 24.96
C GLU A 50 -7.07 -22.17 25.30
N TRP A 51 -6.04 -21.42 25.74
CA TRP A 51 -6.13 -19.98 25.94
C TRP A 51 -6.04 -19.20 24.62
N LYS A 52 -5.22 -19.67 23.66
CA LYS A 52 -5.10 -19.07 22.32
C LYS A 52 -6.46 -18.99 21.61
N GLN A 53 -7.31 -20.01 21.71
CA GLN A 53 -8.62 -20.00 21.05
C GLN A 53 -9.67 -19.14 21.77
N LYS A 54 -9.48 -18.81 23.05
CA LYS A 54 -10.49 -18.13 23.87
C LYS A 54 -10.17 -16.67 24.17
N ASN A 55 -8.88 -16.30 24.08
CA ASN A 55 -8.35 -14.97 24.41
C ASN A 55 -7.36 -14.45 23.38
N SER A 56 -7.33 -14.99 22.15
CA SER A 56 -6.88 -14.19 21.00
C SER A 56 -7.62 -12.85 21.04
N PRO A 57 -6.98 -11.70 20.74
CA PRO A 57 -7.66 -10.42 20.78
C PRO A 57 -8.96 -10.52 19.99
N LYS A 58 -10.11 -10.41 20.68
CA LYS A 58 -11.45 -10.47 20.08
C LYS A 58 -11.67 -9.43 18.96
N CYS A 59 -10.72 -8.54 18.71
CA CYS A 59 -10.76 -7.60 17.61
C CYS A 59 -10.70 -8.26 16.21
N TRP A 60 -10.28 -9.52 16.13
CA TRP A 60 -10.18 -10.25 14.86
C TRP A 60 -11.47 -10.98 14.48
N GLU A 61 -12.27 -11.43 15.46
CA GLU A 61 -13.53 -12.13 15.21
C GLU A 61 -14.73 -11.18 15.03
N ASP A 62 -14.68 -9.96 15.58
CA ASP A 62 -15.81 -9.02 15.56
C ASP A 62 -15.74 -7.97 14.44
N GLY A 63 -14.76 -8.03 13.52
CA GLY A 63 -14.70 -7.12 12.35
C GLY A 63 -14.51 -5.63 12.67
N GLU A 64 -14.27 -5.26 13.93
CA GLU A 64 -14.24 -3.86 14.36
C GLU A 64 -12.88 -3.17 14.17
N SER A 65 -11.77 -3.89 13.95
CA SER A 65 -10.42 -3.27 13.99
C SER A 65 -9.57 -3.35 12.72
N LEU A 66 -10.04 -3.93 11.61
CA LEU A 66 -9.13 -4.26 10.49
C LEU A 66 -9.30 -3.49 9.19
N HIS A 67 -10.39 -2.75 8.98
CA HIS A 67 -10.70 -2.32 7.62
C HIS A 67 -10.63 -0.82 7.32
N TYR A 68 -10.34 0.08 8.26
CA TYR A 68 -10.37 1.54 7.95
C TYR A 68 -9.03 2.22 8.06
N ASP A 69 -8.19 1.78 8.97
CA ASP A 69 -6.89 2.41 9.15
C ASP A 69 -6.00 2.21 7.94
N ASN A 70 -6.13 1.10 7.21
CA ASN A 70 -5.22 0.76 6.13
C ASN A 70 -5.88 0.72 4.75
N HIS A 71 -7.00 1.44 4.54
CA HIS A 71 -7.79 1.44 3.28
C HIS A 71 -7.92 2.84 2.68
N TRP A 72 -6.86 3.64 2.71
CA TRP A 72 -6.83 4.99 2.14
C TRP A 72 -6.08 5.00 0.81
N PHE A 73 -6.82 5.00 -0.29
CA PHE A 73 -6.25 4.91 -1.63
C PHE A 73 -7.14 5.58 -2.67
N THR A 74 -6.63 5.67 -3.89
CA THR A 74 -7.38 5.97 -5.11
C THR A 74 -7.36 4.74 -5.99
N HIS A 75 -8.52 4.27 -6.42
CA HIS A 75 -8.68 3.18 -7.38
C HIS A 75 -9.04 3.68 -8.78
N GLY A 76 -8.89 2.82 -9.79
CA GLY A 76 -9.18 3.12 -11.18
C GLY A 76 -8.25 4.18 -11.74
N THR A 77 -6.95 4.04 -11.48
CA THR A 77 -5.93 4.99 -11.92
C THR A 77 -4.74 4.29 -12.54
N MET A 78 -4.26 4.82 -13.67
CA MET A 78 -3.11 4.34 -14.44
C MET A 78 -2.23 5.52 -14.81
N ILE A 79 -1.00 5.22 -15.24
CA ILE A 79 -0.06 6.26 -15.67
C ILE A 79 -0.61 6.99 -16.89
N GLY A 80 -0.62 8.32 -16.83
CA GLY A 80 -1.08 9.18 -17.92
C GLY A 80 -2.58 9.48 -17.94
N CYS A 81 -3.39 8.82 -17.09
CA CYS A 81 -4.79 9.22 -16.92
C CYS A 81 -4.88 10.68 -16.45
N GLU A 82 -5.84 11.44 -16.96
CA GLU A 82 -6.09 12.81 -16.51
C GLU A 82 -6.70 12.85 -15.09
N ILE A 83 -7.67 11.95 -14.86
CA ILE A 83 -8.35 11.79 -13.58
C ILE A 83 -8.53 10.30 -13.28
N PRO A 84 -8.56 9.91 -11.99
CA PRO A 84 -8.97 8.55 -11.61
C PRO A 84 -10.45 8.35 -11.90
N THR A 85 -10.86 7.10 -12.09
CA THR A 85 -12.24 6.75 -12.48
C THR A 85 -12.95 5.85 -11.48
N GLY A 86 -12.20 5.25 -10.54
CA GLY A 86 -12.74 4.25 -9.62
C GLY A 86 -13.10 2.92 -10.27
N VAL A 87 -12.96 2.78 -11.59
CA VAL A 87 -13.27 1.54 -12.32
C VAL A 87 -12.28 0.45 -11.98
N ASN A 88 -12.78 -0.78 -11.91
CA ASN A 88 -11.98 -1.98 -11.78
C ASN A 88 -11.43 -2.36 -13.16
N CYS A 89 -10.38 -1.67 -13.55
CA CYS A 89 -9.65 -1.87 -14.79
C CYS A 89 -8.66 -3.04 -14.67
N SER A 90 -8.28 -3.58 -15.82
CA SER A 90 -7.34 -4.69 -15.93
C SER A 90 -6.21 -4.34 -16.90
N PRO A 91 -5.16 -5.17 -16.99
CA PRO A 91 -4.16 -5.08 -18.07
C PRO A 91 -4.74 -5.03 -19.50
N GLU A 92 -5.93 -5.61 -19.72
CA GLU A 92 -6.60 -5.69 -21.02
C GLU A 92 -7.61 -4.55 -21.24
N GLU A 93 -8.15 -4.00 -20.15
CA GLU A 93 -9.14 -2.92 -20.15
C GLU A 93 -8.64 -1.76 -19.28
N THR A 94 -8.07 -0.74 -19.93
CA THR A 94 -7.44 0.39 -19.25
C THR A 94 -8.46 1.25 -18.49
N CYS A 95 -8.04 1.88 -17.39
CA CYS A 95 -8.94 2.71 -16.57
C CYS A 95 -9.38 4.01 -17.28
N CYS A 96 -8.67 4.40 -18.33
CA CYS A 96 -8.85 5.64 -19.10
C CYS A 96 -8.37 5.44 -20.54
N GLU A 97 -8.81 6.30 -21.46
CA GLU A 97 -8.41 6.27 -22.88
C GLU A 97 -6.96 6.71 -23.08
N ASP A 98 -6.60 7.83 -22.43
CA ASP A 98 -5.27 8.42 -22.54
C ASP A 98 -4.37 7.88 -21.44
N THR A 99 -3.37 7.10 -21.83
CA THR A 99 -2.34 6.58 -20.95
C THR A 99 -0.96 6.95 -21.46
N MET A 100 0.07 6.77 -20.63
CA MET A 100 1.46 7.06 -21.02
C MET A 100 2.34 5.80 -20.99
N ALA A 101 3.49 5.89 -21.66
CA ALA A 101 4.51 4.85 -21.57
C ALA A 101 5.18 4.85 -20.18
N PRO A 102 5.63 3.68 -19.67
CA PRO A 102 6.45 3.59 -18.47
C PRO A 102 7.67 4.52 -18.51
N THR A 103 8.04 5.09 -17.36
CA THR A 103 9.29 5.82 -17.20
C THR A 103 10.40 4.98 -16.57
N LEU A 104 10.06 3.89 -15.86
CA LEU A 104 11.06 2.93 -15.38
C LEU A 104 11.86 2.34 -16.56
N LYS A 105 13.14 2.00 -16.31
CA LYS A 105 14.09 1.55 -17.34
C LYS A 105 14.51 0.10 -17.22
N THR A 106 14.50 -0.45 -16.01
CA THR A 106 15.05 -1.77 -15.72
C THR A 106 14.11 -2.59 -14.87
N VAL A 107 14.10 -3.91 -15.06
CA VAL A 107 13.30 -4.86 -14.26
C VAL A 107 13.70 -4.85 -12.79
N ASP A 108 14.91 -4.41 -12.44
CA ASP A 108 15.34 -4.31 -11.06
C ASP A 108 14.56 -3.23 -10.29
N GLN A 109 14.02 -2.22 -10.97
CA GLN A 109 13.17 -1.21 -10.37
C GLN A 109 11.76 -1.74 -10.01
N LEU A 110 11.43 -2.97 -10.40
CA LEU A 110 10.19 -3.66 -10.03
C LEU A 110 10.37 -4.53 -8.78
N THR A 111 9.30 -4.67 -8.00
CA THR A 111 9.25 -5.49 -6.78
C THR A 111 8.31 -6.68 -6.88
N SER A 112 7.41 -6.73 -7.87
CA SER A 112 6.70 -7.97 -8.22
C SER A 112 7.37 -8.72 -9.37
N ARG A 113 8.09 -8.02 -10.27
CA ARG A 113 8.84 -8.60 -11.43
C ARG A 113 8.03 -9.61 -12.27
N VAL A 114 6.71 -9.60 -12.14
CA VAL A 114 5.80 -10.58 -12.70
C VAL A 114 5.88 -10.57 -14.21
N GLU A 115 6.21 -11.73 -14.79
CA GLU A 115 6.27 -11.98 -16.25
C GLU A 115 7.13 -10.98 -17.03
N ALA A 116 8.01 -10.22 -16.36
CA ALA A 116 8.96 -9.32 -17.00
C ALA A 116 10.09 -10.16 -17.60
N SER A 117 9.85 -10.72 -18.80
CA SER A 117 10.72 -11.69 -19.49
C SER A 117 12.13 -11.17 -19.80
N SER A 118 12.37 -9.87 -19.59
CA SER A 118 13.64 -9.12 -19.60
C SER A 118 13.37 -7.62 -19.87
N LEU A 119 12.15 -7.29 -20.32
CA LEU A 119 11.73 -5.95 -20.68
C LEU A 119 10.49 -5.53 -19.87
N LEU A 120 10.49 -4.29 -19.38
CA LEU A 120 9.37 -3.71 -18.63
C LEU A 120 8.07 -3.62 -19.45
N GLN A 121 8.19 -3.46 -20.77
CA GLN A 121 7.05 -3.34 -21.68
C GLN A 121 6.25 -4.63 -21.83
N ASP A 122 6.85 -5.78 -21.50
CA ASP A 122 6.17 -7.07 -21.56
C ASP A 122 5.34 -7.33 -20.32
N SER A 123 5.50 -6.52 -19.26
CA SER A 123 4.72 -6.72 -18.04
C SER A 123 3.23 -6.47 -18.31
N PRO A 124 2.34 -7.35 -17.80
CA PRO A 124 0.91 -7.09 -17.84
C PRO A 124 0.54 -5.82 -17.06
N PHE A 125 1.36 -5.44 -16.07
CA PHE A 125 1.11 -4.31 -15.19
C PHE A 125 1.70 -2.99 -15.69
N ARG A 126 2.23 -2.94 -16.91
CA ARG A 126 2.99 -1.78 -17.42
C ARG A 126 2.26 -0.43 -17.39
N MET A 127 0.94 -0.42 -17.22
CA MET A 127 0.14 0.81 -17.12
C MET A 127 -0.14 1.23 -15.68
N HIS A 128 0.20 0.40 -14.70
CA HIS A 128 -0.06 0.66 -13.28
C HIS A 128 0.88 1.73 -12.73
N PRO A 129 0.48 2.43 -11.65
CA PRO A 129 1.14 3.64 -11.15
C PRO A 129 2.66 3.52 -11.00
N TRP A 130 3.17 2.41 -10.48
CA TRP A 130 4.62 2.27 -10.24
C TRP A 130 5.47 2.34 -11.52
N PHE A 131 4.93 1.99 -12.68
CA PHE A 131 5.68 2.02 -13.94
C PHE A 131 6.07 3.44 -14.38
N ALA A 132 5.43 4.48 -13.82
CA ALA A 132 5.86 5.87 -13.93
C ALA A 132 5.60 6.61 -12.62
N PRO A 133 6.51 6.50 -11.62
CA PRO A 133 6.26 6.99 -10.27
C PRO A 133 5.81 8.46 -10.23
N GLY A 134 4.68 8.71 -9.58
CA GLY A 134 4.06 10.03 -9.44
C GLY A 134 3.10 10.44 -10.56
N HIS A 135 3.04 9.70 -11.68
CA HIS A 135 2.28 10.11 -12.87
C HIS A 135 0.82 9.64 -12.89
N ALA A 136 0.44 8.69 -12.03
CA ALA A 136 -0.96 8.34 -11.84
C ALA A 136 -1.67 9.41 -11.01
N PRO A 137 -2.85 9.91 -11.44
CA PRO A 137 -3.60 10.90 -10.67
C PRO A 137 -4.27 10.26 -9.45
N VAL A 138 -4.53 11.09 -8.43
CA VAL A 138 -5.23 10.69 -7.20
C VAL A 138 -6.54 11.45 -7.03
N ALA A 139 -7.55 10.80 -6.44
CA ALA A 139 -8.85 11.43 -6.16
C ALA A 139 -8.77 12.36 -4.94
N ASN A 140 -7.81 12.10 -4.06
CA ASN A 140 -7.50 12.89 -2.88
C ASN A 140 -6.05 12.63 -2.45
N SER A 141 -5.30 13.69 -2.15
CA SER A 141 -3.88 13.57 -1.76
C SER A 141 -3.65 12.86 -0.42
N CYS A 142 -4.70 12.70 0.39
CA CYS A 142 -4.67 11.95 1.65
C CYS A 142 -5.53 10.66 1.59
N GLY A 143 -5.85 10.22 0.38
CA GLY A 143 -6.57 8.98 0.11
C GLY A 143 -8.08 9.12 0.18
N VAL A 144 -8.76 8.10 -0.32
CA VAL A 144 -10.21 7.94 -0.17
C VAL A 144 -10.45 6.62 0.55
N LEU A 145 -11.28 6.64 1.59
CA LEU A 145 -11.59 5.43 2.34
C LEU A 145 -12.27 4.40 1.44
N GLY A 146 -11.62 3.26 1.21
CA GLY A 146 -12.09 2.22 0.29
C GLY A 146 -11.85 2.53 -1.19
N GLY A 147 -11.03 3.52 -1.53
CA GLY A 147 -10.50 3.70 -2.88
C GLY A 147 -11.27 4.65 -3.80
N TRP A 148 -12.55 4.92 -3.54
CA TRP A 148 -13.39 5.75 -4.40
C TRP A 148 -14.65 6.26 -3.69
N GLN A 149 -15.29 7.29 -4.25
CA GLN A 149 -16.60 7.74 -3.80
C GLN A 149 -17.70 6.95 -4.52
N TYR A 150 -18.20 5.90 -3.88
CA TYR A 150 -19.22 5.00 -4.44
C TYR A 150 -20.64 5.52 -4.23
N GLU A 151 -21.53 5.28 -5.20
CA GLU A 151 -22.95 5.61 -5.06
C GLU A 151 -23.70 4.62 -4.16
N ASN A 152 -23.20 3.39 -4.04
CA ASN A 152 -23.85 2.29 -3.35
C ASN A 152 -22.84 1.22 -2.89
N ALA A 153 -23.30 0.25 -2.11
CA ALA A 153 -22.44 -0.77 -1.51
C ALA A 153 -21.94 -1.83 -2.51
N ARG A 154 -22.62 -2.08 -3.64
CA ARG A 154 -22.11 -3.03 -4.66
C ARG A 154 -20.86 -2.47 -5.33
N ASP A 155 -20.82 -1.16 -5.59
CA ASP A 155 -19.71 -0.51 -6.26
C ASP A 155 -18.50 -0.43 -5.30
N TYR A 156 -18.74 -0.33 -3.99
CA TYR A 156 -17.68 -0.50 -2.99
C TYR A 156 -17.00 -1.86 -3.10
N VAL A 157 -17.77 -2.94 -3.28
CA VAL A 157 -17.22 -4.30 -3.31
C VAL A 157 -16.39 -4.54 -4.57
N ALA A 158 -16.87 -4.13 -5.75
CA ALA A 158 -16.35 -4.58 -7.04
C ALA A 158 -15.94 -3.46 -8.01
N GLY A 159 -16.17 -2.20 -7.66
CA GLY A 159 -16.04 -1.05 -8.55
C GLY A 159 -17.36 -0.69 -9.27
N PRO A 160 -17.42 0.49 -9.90
CA PRO A 160 -18.60 1.04 -10.56
C PRO A 160 -18.82 0.53 -11.99
N ASN A 161 -18.02 -0.41 -12.50
CA ASN A 161 -18.22 -0.93 -13.87
C ASN A 161 -19.56 -1.65 -13.97
N ASP A 162 -20.16 -1.61 -15.15
CA ASP A 162 -21.38 -2.37 -15.44
C ASP A 162 -21.11 -3.87 -15.19
N ASN A 163 -21.99 -4.51 -14.43
CA ASN A 163 -21.93 -5.92 -14.04
C ASN A 163 -20.72 -6.34 -13.16
N ALA A 164 -19.80 -5.44 -12.76
CA ALA A 164 -18.63 -5.81 -11.96
C ALA A 164 -18.99 -6.62 -10.70
N TYR A 165 -20.04 -6.21 -10.00
CA TYR A 165 -20.54 -6.93 -8.83
C TYR A 165 -21.11 -8.31 -9.16
N GLU A 166 -21.81 -8.45 -10.29
CA GLU A 166 -22.36 -9.73 -10.75
C GLU A 166 -21.22 -10.68 -11.17
N GLU A 167 -20.21 -10.16 -11.86
CA GLU A 167 -19.01 -10.89 -12.24
C GLU A 167 -18.21 -11.32 -11.00
N TYR A 168 -18.08 -10.46 -9.99
CA TYR A 168 -17.52 -10.84 -8.70
C TYR A 168 -18.31 -11.97 -8.05
N GLN A 169 -19.64 -11.86 -7.97
CA GLN A 169 -20.49 -12.93 -7.40
C GLN A 169 -20.37 -14.25 -8.15
N ASN A 170 -20.13 -14.19 -9.47
CA ASN A 170 -19.93 -15.36 -10.31
C ASN A 170 -18.47 -15.86 -10.35
N LYS A 171 -17.55 -15.23 -9.60
CA LYS A 171 -16.10 -15.52 -9.58
C LYS A 171 -15.44 -15.37 -10.96
N THR A 172 -15.96 -14.47 -11.78
CA THR A 172 -15.43 -14.17 -13.13
C THR A 172 -14.84 -12.77 -13.22
N GLY A 173 -15.14 -11.90 -12.24
CA GLY A 173 -14.67 -10.52 -12.18
C GLY A 173 -13.75 -10.27 -10.99
N LEU A 174 -13.07 -9.12 -11.05
CA LEU A 174 -12.22 -8.63 -9.97
C LEU A 174 -13.09 -8.11 -8.81
N CYS A 175 -12.59 -8.28 -7.58
CA CYS A 175 -13.10 -7.52 -6.43
C CYS A 175 -12.14 -6.39 -6.10
N LEU A 176 -12.70 -5.31 -5.55
CA LEU A 176 -12.00 -4.10 -5.19
C LEU A 176 -11.73 -4.04 -3.69
N ASN A 177 -12.79 -4.05 -2.88
CA ASN A 177 -12.68 -4.18 -1.43
C ASN A 177 -13.11 -5.58 -0.95
N CYS A 178 -13.71 -6.39 -1.83
CA CYS A 178 -14.06 -7.81 -1.64
C CYS A 178 -15.06 -8.13 -0.50
N VAL A 179 -15.28 -7.20 0.42
CA VAL A 179 -16.24 -7.26 1.52
C VAL A 179 -17.13 -6.03 1.51
N LEU A 180 -18.30 -6.13 2.16
CA LEU A 180 -19.15 -4.96 2.38
C LEU A 180 -18.52 -4.05 3.43
N PRO A 181 -18.77 -2.73 3.35
CA PRO A 181 -18.38 -1.83 4.43
C PRO A 181 -19.09 -2.26 5.72
N HIS A 182 -18.38 -2.28 6.86
CA HIS A 182 -19.01 -2.64 8.13
C HIS A 182 -20.12 -1.64 8.46
N ALA A 183 -21.27 -2.14 8.92
CA ALA A 183 -22.44 -1.30 9.18
C ALA A 183 -22.18 -0.22 10.25
N ASN A 184 -21.21 -0.44 11.14
CA ASN A 184 -20.84 0.47 12.21
C ASN A 184 -19.54 1.26 11.90
N MET A 185 -19.17 1.38 10.63
CA MET A 185 -18.06 2.26 10.22
C MET A 185 -18.25 3.67 10.81
N PRO A 186 -17.29 4.19 11.60
CA PRO A 186 -17.36 5.54 12.16
C PRO A 186 -17.19 6.61 11.07
N ILE A 187 -16.42 6.28 10.03
CA ILE A 187 -16.18 7.11 8.85
C ILE A 187 -16.78 6.36 7.66
N PRO A 188 -17.76 6.95 6.94
CA PRO A 188 -18.34 6.30 5.76
C PRO A 188 -17.29 6.02 4.68
N ALA A 189 -17.40 4.86 4.03
CA ALA A 189 -16.65 4.59 2.80
C ALA A 189 -16.85 5.70 1.75
N GLY A 190 -15.81 6.00 1.00
CA GLY A 190 -15.75 7.12 0.06
C GLY A 190 -15.44 8.48 0.69
N THR A 191 -15.25 8.55 2.01
CA THR A 191 -14.80 9.79 2.66
C THR A 191 -13.38 10.13 2.23
N LYS A 192 -13.13 11.40 1.90
CA LYS A 192 -11.81 11.92 1.55
C LYS A 192 -10.94 12.07 2.78
N GLY A 193 -9.69 11.63 2.72
CA GLY A 193 -8.74 11.71 3.83
C GLY A 193 -8.46 13.14 4.26
N THR A 194 -8.46 14.11 3.35
CA THR A 194 -8.35 15.54 3.71
C THR A 194 -9.51 16.01 4.58
N THR A 195 -10.72 15.46 4.42
CA THR A 195 -11.88 15.82 5.25
C THR A 195 -11.69 15.35 6.68
N VAL A 196 -11.18 14.13 6.87
CA VAL A 196 -10.88 13.58 8.20
C VAL A 196 -9.70 14.30 8.83
N LEU A 197 -8.63 14.52 8.07
CA LEU A 197 -7.48 15.24 8.56
C LEU A 197 -7.84 16.67 9.01
N HIS A 198 -8.71 17.35 8.26
CA HIS A 198 -9.22 18.67 8.62
C HIS A 198 -10.04 18.66 9.92
N SER A 199 -10.82 17.61 10.19
CA SER A 199 -11.57 17.51 11.46
C SER A 199 -10.66 17.31 12.68
N ASP A 200 -9.49 16.69 12.49
CA ASP A 200 -8.65 16.19 13.57
C ASP A 200 -7.59 17.19 14.07
N ILE A 201 -7.29 18.25 13.31
CA ILE A 201 -6.25 19.26 13.59
C ILE A 201 -6.46 20.07 14.88
N ASN A 202 -7.59 19.89 15.57
CA ASN A 202 -7.83 20.52 16.88
C ASN A 202 -7.10 19.83 18.06
N LYS A 203 -6.06 19.01 17.78
CA LYS A 203 -5.25 18.31 18.78
C LYS A 203 -3.74 18.59 18.53
N PRO A 204 -2.96 18.97 19.56
CA PRO A 204 -1.55 19.35 19.40
C PRO A 204 -0.62 18.14 19.12
N GLY A 205 0.47 18.33 18.35
CA GLY A 205 1.51 17.29 18.16
C GLY A 205 2.78 17.75 17.42
N THR A 206 3.94 17.25 17.87
CA THR A 206 5.34 17.62 17.48
C THR A 206 6.00 16.59 16.54
N SER A 207 7.26 16.83 16.13
CA SER A 207 8.10 16.08 15.14
C SER A 207 8.33 14.57 15.40
N GLN A 208 8.57 13.77 14.34
CA GLN A 208 8.52 12.28 14.39
C GLN A 208 9.44 11.53 13.38
N ASN A 209 9.73 10.26 13.68
CA ASN A 209 10.20 9.23 12.72
C ASN A 209 9.10 8.93 11.68
N VAL A 210 9.46 8.31 10.55
CA VAL A 210 8.47 7.79 9.59
C VAL A 210 8.50 6.26 9.48
N SER A 211 7.34 5.62 9.58
CA SER A 211 7.18 4.19 9.37
C SER A 211 5.81 3.89 8.76
N TRP A 212 5.68 2.76 8.09
CA TRP A 212 4.43 2.35 7.46
C TRP A 212 4.36 0.83 7.36
N THR A 213 3.15 0.30 7.27
CA THR A 213 2.92 -1.13 7.08
C THR A 213 1.96 -1.34 5.91
N LEU A 214 2.06 -2.49 5.27
CA LEU A 214 1.09 -2.97 4.29
C LEU A 214 0.42 -4.21 4.86
N SER A 215 -0.86 -4.38 4.55
CA SER A 215 -1.55 -5.66 4.81
C SER A 215 -1.49 -6.54 3.56
N ALA A 216 -1.44 -5.95 2.37
CA ALA A 216 -1.26 -6.68 1.10
C ALA A 216 -0.15 -6.03 0.25
N ASN A 217 0.81 -6.83 -0.23
CA ASN A 217 2.04 -6.37 -0.87
C ASN A 217 1.89 -6.33 -2.39
N HIS A 218 1.35 -5.22 -2.89
CA HIS A 218 1.20 -4.97 -4.34
C HIS A 218 2.47 -4.55 -5.07
N GLY A 219 3.61 -4.68 -4.40
CA GLY A 219 4.87 -4.17 -4.89
C GLY A 219 4.80 -2.67 -5.17
N GLY A 220 5.67 -2.20 -6.06
CA GLY A 220 5.87 -0.81 -6.34
C GLY A 220 6.80 -0.10 -5.36
N GLY A 221 6.49 1.17 -5.11
CA GLY A 221 7.34 2.02 -4.30
C GLY A 221 6.67 3.31 -3.85
N TYR A 222 7.32 3.96 -2.90
CA TYR A 222 6.74 5.03 -2.12
C TYR A 222 7.62 6.29 -2.08
N GLN A 223 6.98 7.39 -1.68
CA GLN A 223 7.60 8.68 -1.45
C GLN A 223 6.95 9.37 -0.25
N PHE A 224 7.77 10.09 0.53
CA PHE A 224 7.32 11.02 1.56
C PHE A 224 7.37 12.45 1.04
N ARG A 225 6.36 13.24 1.37
CA ARG A 225 6.17 14.58 0.82
C ARG A 225 5.57 15.51 1.87
N ILE A 226 5.81 16.81 1.74
CA ILE A 226 5.33 17.80 2.69
C ILE A 226 4.66 18.98 1.99
N CYS A 227 3.62 19.55 2.61
CA CYS A 227 2.89 20.73 2.14
C CYS A 227 2.48 21.59 3.36
N PRO A 228 2.55 22.93 3.31
CA PRO A 228 2.14 23.78 4.44
C PRO A 228 0.68 23.53 4.88
N LEU A 229 0.43 23.48 6.20
CA LEU A 229 -0.89 23.17 6.77
C LEU A 229 -1.99 24.12 6.27
N GLY A 230 -1.63 25.37 5.97
CA GLY A 230 -2.55 26.37 5.43
C GLY A 230 -3.31 25.92 4.18
N HIS A 231 -2.72 25.06 3.34
CA HIS A 231 -3.40 24.52 2.17
C HIS A 231 -4.56 23.61 2.55
N LEU A 232 -4.39 22.78 3.57
CA LEU A 232 -5.47 21.94 4.11
C LEU A 232 -6.55 22.78 4.79
N MET A 233 -6.16 23.79 5.57
CA MET A 233 -7.11 24.67 6.25
C MET A 233 -7.97 25.49 5.27
N ASN A 234 -7.41 25.83 4.12
CA ASN A 234 -8.10 26.60 3.09
C ASN A 234 -8.75 25.74 2.00
N ASN A 235 -8.78 24.40 2.15
CA ASN A 235 -9.29 23.46 1.14
C ASN A 235 -8.63 23.58 -0.24
N THR A 236 -7.32 23.83 -0.26
CA THR A 236 -6.46 23.98 -1.45
C THR A 236 -5.30 22.97 -1.45
N LEU A 237 -5.41 21.91 -0.66
CA LEU A 237 -4.42 20.83 -0.62
C LEU A 237 -4.62 19.91 -1.84
N GLY A 238 -3.71 20.00 -2.80
CA GLY A 238 -3.61 19.14 -3.98
C GLY A 238 -2.20 18.57 -4.16
N GLU A 239 -2.04 17.66 -5.12
CA GLU A 239 -0.74 17.01 -5.41
C GLU A 239 0.35 18.02 -5.77
N GLU A 240 -0.02 19.14 -6.40
CA GLU A 240 0.88 20.22 -6.79
C GLU A 240 1.49 20.99 -5.61
N CYS A 241 0.89 20.92 -4.42
CA CYS A 241 1.47 21.54 -3.23
C CYS A 241 2.67 20.76 -2.69
N PHE A 242 2.65 19.44 -2.86
CA PHE A 242 3.55 18.55 -2.16
C PHE A 242 4.98 18.62 -2.71
N GLN A 243 5.91 19.01 -1.85
CA GLN A 243 7.34 18.89 -2.08
C GLN A 243 7.83 17.52 -1.59
N SER A 244 8.56 16.79 -2.41
CA SER A 244 9.16 15.50 -2.02
C SER A 244 10.28 15.69 -0.99
N LEU A 245 10.33 14.79 0.00
CA LEU A 245 11.40 14.72 0.99
C LEU A 245 12.51 13.77 0.51
N GLU A 246 13.76 14.12 0.80
CA GLU A 246 14.93 13.34 0.40
C GLU A 246 15.13 12.15 1.35
N PHE A 247 15.42 10.96 0.82
CA PHE A 247 15.82 9.82 1.64
C PHE A 247 17.30 9.92 2.03
N ILE A 248 17.61 9.62 3.30
CA ILE A 248 18.98 9.63 3.82
C ILE A 248 19.55 8.21 3.79
N GLY A 249 20.64 8.06 3.04
CA GLY A 249 21.39 6.80 2.98
C GLY A 249 20.76 5.75 2.07
N ASP A 250 21.43 4.60 2.03
CA ASP A 250 21.12 3.44 1.19
C ASP A 250 20.51 2.28 1.98
N THR A 251 20.14 2.51 3.24
CA THR A 251 19.60 1.49 4.14
C THR A 251 18.20 1.89 4.56
N ALA A 252 17.27 0.96 4.40
CA ALA A 252 15.97 0.95 5.05
C ALA A 252 15.90 -0.23 6.03
N TRP A 253 14.90 -0.25 6.90
CA TRP A 253 14.77 -1.26 7.94
C TRP A 253 13.38 -1.88 7.92
N PHE A 254 13.34 -3.19 8.10
CA PHE A 254 12.14 -3.92 8.45
C PHE A 254 12.16 -4.15 9.95
N GLU A 255 11.28 -3.46 10.66
CA GLU A 255 11.11 -3.60 12.11
C GLU A 255 9.90 -4.48 12.36
N TYR A 256 10.04 -5.45 13.26
CA TYR A 256 8.96 -6.37 13.58
C TYR A 256 8.96 -6.73 15.06
N SER A 257 7.81 -7.20 15.56
CA SER A 257 7.66 -7.85 16.85
C SER A 257 6.61 -8.95 16.73
N THR A 258 6.70 -9.99 17.55
CA THR A 258 5.68 -11.07 17.60
C THR A 258 5.13 -11.21 19.01
N LEU A 259 4.08 -12.02 19.17
CA LEU A 259 3.57 -12.39 20.50
C LEU A 259 4.63 -13.13 21.34
N GLU A 260 5.50 -13.90 20.69
CA GLU A 260 6.56 -14.68 21.34
C GLU A 260 7.84 -13.85 21.57
N ASP A 261 8.07 -12.82 20.74
CA ASP A 261 9.16 -11.85 20.87
C ASP A 261 8.64 -10.39 20.79
N PRO A 262 8.15 -9.83 21.91
CA PRO A 262 7.60 -8.48 21.95
C PRO A 262 8.63 -7.35 21.85
N GLU A 263 9.92 -7.64 22.11
CA GLU A 263 11.01 -6.68 21.88
C GLU A 263 11.32 -6.59 20.39
N GLY A 264 11.16 -7.71 19.68
CA GLY A 264 11.18 -7.74 18.24
C GLY A 264 12.58 -7.67 17.65
N GLY A 265 12.64 -7.36 16.36
CA GLY A 265 13.88 -7.30 15.61
C GLY A 265 13.88 -6.23 14.53
N THR A 266 15.08 -5.94 14.05
CA THR A 266 15.31 -4.99 12.96
C THR A 266 16.20 -5.65 11.92
N VAL A 267 15.73 -5.69 10.67
CA VAL A 267 16.46 -6.25 9.54
C VAL A 267 16.77 -5.14 8.55
N PRO A 268 18.04 -4.77 8.34
CA PRO A 268 18.40 -3.78 7.34
C PRO A 268 18.32 -4.37 5.93
N PHE A 269 17.92 -3.56 4.96
CA PHE A 269 17.98 -3.89 3.55
C PHE A 269 18.29 -2.65 2.71
N THR A 270 18.78 -2.86 1.48
CA THR A 270 19.08 -1.78 0.53
C THR A 270 17.92 -1.64 -0.45
N PRO A 271 17.07 -0.60 -0.32
CA PRO A 271 16.04 -0.34 -1.31
C PRO A 271 16.62 0.29 -2.57
N ILE A 272 15.88 0.22 -3.68
CA ILE A 272 16.27 0.85 -4.95
C ILE A 272 15.68 2.25 -4.97
N ARG A 273 16.57 3.26 -5.02
CA ARG A 273 16.18 4.66 -5.18
C ARG A 273 15.92 4.95 -6.66
N VAL A 274 14.71 5.40 -6.96
CA VAL A 274 14.20 5.70 -8.31
C VAL A 274 14.12 7.21 -8.48
N THR A 275 14.80 7.75 -9.49
CA THR A 275 14.95 9.20 -9.73
C THR A 275 14.97 9.49 -11.22
N ASP A 276 14.90 10.77 -11.60
CA ASP A 276 15.12 11.20 -13.00
C ASP A 276 16.45 10.71 -13.60
N SER A 277 17.46 10.38 -12.77
CA SER A 277 18.76 9.91 -13.25
C SER A 277 18.75 8.46 -13.75
N ASN A 278 17.78 7.65 -13.29
CA ASN A 278 17.66 6.24 -13.65
C ASN A 278 16.28 5.86 -14.21
N THR A 279 15.46 6.85 -14.55
CA THR A 279 14.17 6.70 -15.26
C THR A 279 14.11 7.67 -16.45
N GLU A 280 13.00 7.67 -17.18
CA GLU A 280 12.62 8.74 -18.14
C GLU A 280 11.79 9.86 -17.47
N GLY A 281 11.81 9.93 -16.13
CA GLY A 281 11.12 10.95 -15.35
C GLY A 281 10.37 10.38 -14.16
N VAL A 282 10.37 11.11 -13.05
CA VAL A 282 9.45 10.92 -11.92
C VAL A 282 8.70 12.20 -11.63
N LEU A 283 7.55 12.09 -10.94
CA LEU A 283 6.86 13.25 -10.39
C LEU A 283 6.82 13.21 -8.85
N PRO A 284 7.04 14.36 -8.17
CA PRO A 284 7.51 15.64 -8.73
C PRO A 284 8.89 15.51 -9.40
N LYS A 285 9.17 16.35 -10.39
CA LYS A 285 10.45 16.30 -11.12
C LYS A 285 11.62 16.58 -10.16
N GLY A 286 12.72 15.84 -10.32
CA GLY A 286 13.89 15.91 -9.45
C GLY A 286 13.73 15.21 -8.11
N SER A 287 12.58 14.58 -7.86
CA SER A 287 12.33 13.85 -6.62
C SER A 287 12.97 12.46 -6.61
N THR A 288 12.97 11.83 -5.44
CA THR A 288 13.36 10.43 -5.26
C THR A 288 12.16 9.63 -4.78
N TRP A 289 11.96 8.48 -5.40
CA TRP A 289 11.07 7.41 -4.98
C TRP A 289 11.92 6.24 -4.49
N THR A 290 11.33 5.34 -3.72
CA THR A 290 12.04 4.16 -3.25
C THR A 290 11.18 2.91 -3.36
N THR A 291 11.77 1.79 -3.75
CA THR A 291 11.06 0.51 -3.77
C THR A 291 10.71 0.06 -2.35
N ILE A 292 9.60 -0.66 -2.21
CA ILE A 292 9.18 -1.29 -0.93
C ILE A 292 10.26 -2.22 -0.39
N GLY A 293 10.95 -2.95 -1.28
CA GLY A 293 12.04 -3.85 -0.95
C GLY A 293 11.63 -5.16 -0.27
N LEU A 294 10.41 -5.29 0.27
CA LEU A 294 9.84 -6.58 0.69
C LEU A 294 9.48 -7.42 -0.55
N PRO A 295 10.17 -8.54 -0.81
CA PRO A 295 9.86 -9.36 -1.97
C PRO A 295 8.50 -10.04 -1.81
N VAL A 296 7.74 -10.12 -2.90
CA VAL A 296 6.58 -10.99 -2.99
C VAL A 296 7.01 -12.46 -3.22
N CYS A 297 6.05 -13.39 -3.27
CA CYS A 297 6.31 -14.78 -3.62
C CYS A 297 6.75 -14.90 -5.09
N ASN A 298 7.69 -15.81 -5.41
CA ASN A 298 8.16 -16.05 -6.78
C ASN A 298 7.24 -16.97 -7.62
N ASP A 299 5.94 -16.96 -7.34
CA ASP A 299 4.92 -17.66 -8.12
C ASP A 299 4.27 -16.69 -9.14
N CYS A 300 3.29 -17.16 -9.92
CA CYS A 300 2.70 -16.27 -10.91
C CYS A 300 1.90 -15.14 -10.23
N LEU A 301 2.04 -13.95 -10.81
CA LEU A 301 1.46 -12.70 -10.31
C LEU A 301 1.88 -12.29 -8.88
N GLY A 302 2.97 -12.83 -8.33
CA GLY A 302 3.52 -12.37 -7.04
C GLY A 302 2.73 -12.84 -5.81
N GLY A 303 2.03 -13.98 -5.89
CA GLY A 303 1.34 -14.62 -4.78
C GLY A 303 -0.09 -15.03 -5.10
N HIS A 304 -0.62 -14.55 -6.24
CA HIS A 304 -2.06 -14.59 -6.56
C HIS A 304 -2.51 -15.79 -7.39
N CYS A 305 -1.59 -16.68 -7.75
CA CYS A 305 -1.91 -17.88 -8.51
C CYS A 305 -2.15 -19.10 -7.60
N TYR A 306 -3.41 -19.36 -7.27
CA TYR A 306 -3.88 -20.54 -6.52
C TYR A 306 -4.26 -21.70 -7.47
N PRO A 307 -4.12 -23.00 -7.12
CA PRO A 307 -4.40 -23.59 -5.80
C PRO A 307 -3.27 -24.41 -5.13
N ASP A 308 -2.02 -24.36 -5.60
CA ASP A 308 -0.96 -25.18 -5.01
C ASP A 308 -0.33 -24.50 -3.78
N ALA A 309 -0.63 -25.02 -2.59
CA ALA A 309 -0.11 -24.56 -1.29
C ALA A 309 1.43 -24.68 -1.11
N ASP A 310 2.17 -24.92 -2.20
CA ASP A 310 3.63 -25.03 -2.28
C ASP A 310 4.30 -23.74 -2.79
N ASN A 311 3.52 -22.66 -3.00
CA ASN A 311 3.82 -21.58 -3.95
C ASN A 311 4.67 -20.40 -3.45
N CYS A 312 4.89 -20.22 -2.14
CA CYS A 312 5.79 -19.17 -1.63
C CYS A 312 7.17 -19.70 -1.15
N LYS A 313 7.70 -20.75 -1.79
CA LYS A 313 8.99 -21.37 -1.40
C LYS A 313 10.21 -20.47 -1.56
N LYS A 314 10.12 -19.44 -2.41
CA LYS A 314 11.22 -18.52 -2.71
C LYS A 314 10.70 -17.09 -2.89
N PRO A 315 11.51 -16.09 -2.53
CA PRO A 315 11.21 -14.70 -2.81
C PRO A 315 11.34 -14.40 -4.31
N MET A 316 10.58 -13.43 -4.79
CA MET A 316 10.67 -12.93 -6.17
C MET A 316 12.06 -12.32 -6.48
N PHE A 317 12.75 -11.80 -5.47
CA PHE A 317 14.13 -11.35 -5.56
C PHE A 317 14.86 -11.49 -4.23
N GLU A 318 16.17 -11.62 -4.28
CA GLU A 318 17.04 -11.74 -3.11
C GLU A 318 17.47 -10.37 -2.59
N ASN A 319 17.38 -10.15 -1.28
CA ASN A 319 17.92 -9.00 -0.55
C ASN A 319 18.04 -9.34 0.95
N GLY A 320 18.42 -8.36 1.77
CA GLY A 320 18.54 -8.55 3.22
C GLY A 320 17.27 -9.06 3.92
N LEU A 321 16.07 -8.75 3.39
CA LEU A 321 14.81 -9.23 3.96
C LEU A 321 14.58 -10.70 3.64
N SER A 322 14.73 -11.10 2.37
CA SER A 322 14.54 -12.50 2.01
C SER A 322 15.64 -13.40 2.54
N ASP A 323 16.87 -12.92 2.68
CA ASP A 323 17.95 -13.61 3.38
C ASP A 323 17.61 -13.86 4.86
N ALA A 324 16.90 -12.92 5.48
CA ALA A 324 16.41 -13.03 6.87
C ALA A 324 15.12 -13.87 6.99
N GLY A 325 14.59 -14.39 5.88
CA GLY A 325 13.39 -15.22 5.90
C GLY A 325 12.09 -14.49 5.62
N TYR A 326 12.11 -13.21 5.23
CA TYR A 326 10.92 -12.38 5.05
C TYR A 326 10.64 -12.08 3.57
N TRP A 327 9.58 -12.72 3.06
CA TRP A 327 8.94 -12.41 1.78
C TRP A 327 7.50 -12.89 1.81
N GLY A 328 6.65 -12.30 1.00
CA GLY A 328 5.26 -12.69 0.89
C GLY A 328 4.35 -11.58 0.37
N TYR A 329 3.11 -11.98 0.17
CA TYR A 329 2.04 -11.11 -0.25
C TYR A 329 1.30 -10.48 0.95
N GLY A 330 1.24 -11.17 2.10
CA GLY A 330 0.48 -10.72 3.27
C GLY A 330 -0.95 -11.25 3.24
N HIS A 331 -1.92 -10.45 3.66
CA HIS A 331 -3.34 -10.78 3.61
C HIS A 331 -3.87 -10.77 2.17
N ASP A 332 -4.65 -11.76 1.84
CA ASP A 332 -5.42 -11.90 0.62
C ASP A 332 -6.86 -12.32 0.99
N ILE A 333 -7.82 -12.11 0.09
CA ILE A 333 -9.19 -12.59 0.26
C ILE A 333 -9.53 -13.54 -0.89
N ILE A 334 -9.79 -14.80 -0.54
CA ILE A 334 -10.13 -15.86 -1.49
C ILE A 334 -11.48 -16.42 -1.10
N ASP A 335 -12.44 -16.38 -2.03
CA ASP A 335 -13.79 -16.91 -1.80
C ASP A 335 -14.49 -16.34 -0.55
N GLY A 336 -14.11 -15.13 -0.13
CA GLY A 336 -14.64 -14.46 1.06
C GLY A 336 -13.94 -14.82 2.37
N GLU A 337 -12.84 -15.58 2.32
CA GLU A 337 -12.00 -15.93 3.47
C GLU A 337 -10.65 -15.20 3.39
N ILE A 338 -10.17 -14.71 4.54
CA ILE A 338 -8.83 -14.11 4.64
C ILE A 338 -7.79 -15.23 4.62
N VAL A 339 -6.85 -15.14 3.70
CA VAL A 339 -5.71 -16.06 3.57
C VAL A 339 -4.43 -15.25 3.70
N ILE A 340 -3.40 -15.82 4.31
CA ILE A 340 -2.10 -15.15 4.46
C ILE A 340 -1.08 -15.93 3.66
N ASN A 341 -0.41 -15.24 2.72
CA ASN A 341 0.57 -15.85 1.84
C ASN A 341 1.96 -15.23 2.03
N GLY A 342 2.94 -16.08 2.33
CA GLY A 342 4.31 -15.69 2.55
C GLY A 342 5.21 -16.83 3.00
N SER A 343 6.50 -16.51 3.16
CA SER A 343 7.43 -17.31 3.94
C SER A 343 6.89 -17.62 5.35
N PRO A 344 7.27 -18.75 5.97
CA PRO A 344 6.80 -19.07 7.32
C PRO A 344 7.08 -17.98 8.37
N ALA A 345 8.23 -17.29 8.28
CA ALA A 345 8.57 -16.22 9.21
C ALA A 345 7.75 -14.95 8.97
N PHE A 346 7.43 -14.63 7.71
CA PHE A 346 6.56 -13.50 7.40
C PHE A 346 5.10 -13.78 7.79
N VAL A 347 4.59 -15.00 7.54
CA VAL A 347 3.23 -15.40 7.96
C VAL A 347 3.07 -15.25 9.46
N ASP A 348 4.03 -15.71 10.27
CA ASP A 348 3.96 -15.57 11.73
C ASP A 348 3.91 -14.10 12.19
N ILE A 349 4.67 -13.21 11.57
CA ILE A 349 4.65 -11.78 11.87
C ILE A 349 3.31 -11.14 11.48
N VAL A 350 2.73 -11.54 10.35
CA VAL A 350 1.47 -11.02 9.86
C VAL A 350 0.30 -11.50 10.74
N GLU A 351 0.31 -12.76 11.16
CA GLU A 351 -0.72 -13.35 12.03
C GLU A 351 -0.60 -12.92 13.50
N ASN A 352 0.63 -12.94 14.03
CA ASN A 352 0.90 -12.91 15.46
C ASN A 352 1.83 -11.74 15.83
N GLY A 353 1.90 -10.70 15.02
CA GLY A 353 2.90 -9.66 15.21
C GLY A 353 2.50 -8.28 14.73
N LYS A 354 3.51 -7.42 14.72
CA LYS A 354 3.49 -6.10 14.10
C LYS A 354 4.74 -5.96 13.29
N TRP A 355 4.65 -5.24 12.20
CA TRP A 355 5.81 -4.95 11.39
C TRP A 355 5.63 -3.67 10.61
N GLU A 356 6.75 -3.07 10.23
CA GLU A 356 6.80 -1.87 9.45
C GLU A 356 8.08 -1.76 8.65
N ILE A 357 7.99 -1.03 7.54
CA ILE A 357 9.14 -0.56 6.78
C ILE A 357 9.45 0.86 7.26
N VAL A 358 10.70 1.03 7.68
CA VAL A 358 11.24 2.28 8.22
C VAL A 358 12.28 2.80 7.26
N ASP A 359 12.23 4.09 6.98
CA ASP A 359 13.23 4.80 6.18
C ASP A 359 13.54 6.13 6.85
N THR A 360 14.74 6.66 6.58
CA THR A 360 15.13 7.97 7.12
C THR A 360 14.96 9.02 6.04
N ILE A 361 14.25 10.11 6.37
CA ILE A 361 14.05 11.24 5.46
C ILE A 361 14.64 12.53 6.01
N LYS A 362 15.06 13.41 5.11
CA LYS A 362 15.61 14.72 5.43
C LYS A 362 14.51 15.78 5.36
N VAL A 363 14.37 16.54 6.44
CA VAL A 363 13.64 17.81 6.42
C VAL A 363 14.49 18.83 5.65
N PRO A 364 13.95 19.56 4.65
CA PRO A 364 14.75 20.51 3.87
C PRO A 364 15.41 21.57 4.75
N ASP A 365 16.67 21.91 4.46
CA ASP A 365 17.43 22.86 5.30
C ASP A 365 16.87 24.29 5.25
N ASP A 366 16.12 24.60 4.19
CA ASP A 366 15.52 25.91 3.89
C ASP A 366 14.01 25.97 4.17
N ILE A 367 13.42 24.92 4.77
CA ILE A 367 12.01 24.92 5.12
C ILE A 367 11.73 25.92 6.25
N GLU A 368 10.62 26.66 6.13
CA GLU A 368 10.19 27.57 7.19
C GLU A 368 9.67 26.77 8.40
N GLU A 369 9.85 27.28 9.61
CA GLU A 369 9.17 26.74 10.79
C GLU A 369 7.65 26.84 10.63
N GLY A 370 6.93 25.85 11.15
CA GLY A 370 5.48 25.86 11.15
C GLY A 370 4.89 24.46 11.06
N ASP A 371 3.58 24.44 10.85
CA ASP A 371 2.82 23.21 10.71
C ASP A 371 2.64 22.82 9.24
N TYR A 372 2.77 21.53 8.98
CA TYR A 372 2.73 20.96 7.65
C TYR A 372 1.89 19.68 7.63
N VAL A 373 1.36 19.38 6.44
CA VAL A 373 0.84 18.05 6.10
C VAL A 373 1.98 17.22 5.56
N LEU A 374 2.34 16.15 6.26
CA LEU A 374 3.16 15.08 5.73
C LEU A 374 2.26 14.09 4.97
N SER A 375 2.65 13.73 3.75
CA SER A 375 1.99 12.71 2.93
C SER A 375 2.96 11.56 2.66
N TRP A 376 2.50 10.35 2.95
CA TRP A 376 3.06 9.12 2.39
C TRP A 376 2.21 8.75 1.17
N ARG A 377 2.87 8.55 0.03
CA ARG A 377 2.26 8.07 -1.21
C ARG A 377 2.96 6.80 -1.66
N TRP A 378 2.19 5.78 -1.99
CA TRP A 378 2.64 4.54 -2.57
C TRP A 378 1.94 4.32 -3.92
N ASP A 379 2.73 4.23 -4.98
CA ASP A 379 2.27 3.86 -6.31
C ASP A 379 2.41 2.33 -6.47
N SER A 380 1.28 1.63 -6.62
CA SER A 380 1.25 0.17 -6.71
C SER A 380 1.78 -0.35 -8.04
N GLU A 381 2.41 -1.53 -8.02
CA GLU A 381 2.88 -2.21 -9.23
C GLU A 381 1.84 -3.18 -9.77
N SER A 382 1.25 -4.05 -8.95
CA SER A 382 0.31 -5.07 -9.43
C SER A 382 -1.13 -4.57 -9.59
N THR A 383 -1.46 -3.34 -9.18
CA THR A 383 -2.84 -2.81 -9.19
C THR A 383 -2.94 -1.41 -9.75
N PRO A 384 -4.11 -1.02 -10.31
CA PRO A 384 -4.40 0.34 -10.74
C PRO A 384 -4.80 1.22 -9.54
N GLN A 385 -3.95 1.27 -8.52
CA GLN A 385 -4.20 1.99 -7.28
C GLN A 385 -3.01 2.84 -6.84
N VAL A 386 -3.34 3.99 -6.24
CA VAL A 386 -2.37 4.83 -5.53
C VAL A 386 -2.81 4.95 -4.08
N TRP A 387 -1.96 4.49 -3.17
CA TRP A 387 -2.17 4.49 -1.74
C TRP A 387 -1.63 5.78 -1.14
N THR A 388 -2.45 6.46 -0.33
CA THR A 388 -2.04 7.74 0.25
C THR A 388 -2.52 7.87 1.69
N SER A 389 -1.63 8.39 2.52
CA SER A 389 -1.90 8.65 3.93
C SER A 389 -1.27 9.98 4.32
N CYS A 390 -1.92 10.71 5.22
CA CYS A 390 -1.43 12.01 5.66
C CYS A 390 -1.43 12.14 7.19
N ALA A 391 -0.46 12.90 7.69
CA ALA A 391 -0.40 13.34 9.08
C ALA A 391 -0.06 14.82 9.15
N VAL A 392 -0.32 15.43 10.31
CA VAL A 392 0.10 16.82 10.59
C VAL A 392 1.36 16.76 11.42
N VAL A 393 2.36 17.53 11.03
CA VAL A 393 3.66 17.61 11.70
C VAL A 393 4.04 19.07 11.92
N SER A 394 4.68 19.37 13.03
CA SER A 394 5.30 20.67 13.29
C SER A 394 6.80 20.59 13.06
N ILE A 395 7.34 21.55 12.30
CA ILE A 395 8.77 21.75 12.09
C ILE A 395 9.22 22.96 12.92
N GLU A 396 10.20 22.73 13.78
CA GLU A 396 10.81 23.73 14.66
C GLU A 396 12.34 23.75 14.46
N VAL A 397 12.97 24.93 14.43
CA VAL A 397 14.44 25.06 14.43
C VAL A 397 14.93 24.76 15.84
N GLY A 398 15.33 23.51 16.05
CA GLY A 398 16.07 23.12 17.24
C GLY A 398 17.50 23.66 17.19
N ILE A 399 17.90 24.46 18.19
CA ILE A 399 19.33 24.62 18.51
C ILE A 399 19.81 23.27 19.03
N SER A 400 20.46 22.46 18.18
CA SER A 400 21.13 21.22 18.59
C SER A 400 22.18 21.55 19.65
N ARG A 401 21.84 21.39 20.92
CA ARG A 401 22.82 21.31 22.01
C ARG A 401 23.40 19.89 21.97
N ARG A 402 24.47 19.73 21.20
CA ARG A 402 25.37 18.57 21.31
C ARG A 402 26.00 18.51 22.70
#